data_AF-A0A3D2K1C8-F1
#
_entry.id   AF-A0A3D2K1C8-F1
#
_cell.length_a   1.000
_cell.length_b   1.000
_cell.length_c   1.000
_cell.angle_alpha   90.00
_cell.angle_beta   90.00
_cell.angle_gamma   90.00
#
_symmetry.space_group_name_H-M   'P 1'
#
loop_
_entity.id
_entity.type
_entity.pdbx_description
1 polymer ?
#
loop_
_entity_poly.entity_id
_entity_poly.type
_entity_poly.pdbx_seq_one_letter_code
_entity_poly.pdbx_strand_id
1 'polypeptide(L)' 'EKSLVRLAGGYIPFAGTTAQARAAGDSRSSIEGLYGDFDDYLAKYEAATDALIAEGFLLPGFKAAYMEIAQENESLFP' A
#
# COMPACT_ATOMS: atom_id res chain seq x y z
N GLU A 1 -21.06 1.78 -19.26
CA GLU A 1 -20.18 0.80 -19.93
C GLU A 1 -18.90 0.64 -19.11
N LYS A 2 -18.78 -0.41 -18.27
CA LYS A 2 -17.56 -0.65 -17.44
C LYS A 2 -16.53 -1.48 -18.24
N SER A 3 -16.13 -0.95 -19.40
CA SER A 3 -15.25 -1.66 -20.34
C SER A 3 -13.79 -1.72 -19.85
N LEU A 4 -13.37 -0.76 -19.02
CA LEU A 4 -11.96 -0.60 -18.61
C LEU A 4 -11.46 -1.62 -17.57
N VAL A 5 -12.35 -2.32 -16.84
CA VAL A 5 -11.94 -3.30 -15.81
C VAL A 5 -11.11 -4.44 -16.40
N ARG A 6 -11.34 -4.78 -17.68
CA ARG A 6 -10.61 -5.85 -18.39
C ARG A 6 -9.15 -5.47 -18.70
N LEU A 7 -8.83 -4.17 -18.68
CA LEU A 7 -7.53 -3.63 -19.04
C LEU A 7 -6.64 -3.30 -17.82
N ALA A 8 -7.18 -3.37 -16.60
CA ALA A 8 -6.47 -2.99 -15.37
C ALA A 8 -5.38 -3.98 -14.94
N GLY A 9 -5.21 -5.10 -15.66
CA GLY A 9 -4.36 -6.20 -15.23
C GLY A 9 -4.96 -6.95 -14.03
N GLY A 10 -4.46 -8.17 -13.80
CA GLY A 10 -4.76 -8.91 -12.57
C GLY A 10 -3.71 -8.61 -11.51
N TYR A 11 -4.12 -8.51 -10.25
CA TYR A 11 -3.21 -8.49 -9.11
C TYR A 11 -3.68 -9.48 -8.03
N ILE A 12 -2.74 -10.00 -7.25
CA ILE A 12 -3.02 -10.84 -6.09
C ILE A 12 -2.74 -9.98 -4.84
N PRO A 13 -3.77 -9.57 -4.08
CA PRO A 13 -3.57 -8.75 -2.89
C PRO A 13 -2.70 -9.49 -1.87
N PHE A 14 -1.95 -8.74 -1.06
CA PHE A 14 -1.32 -9.32 0.11
C PHE A 14 -2.39 -9.72 1.12
N ALA A 15 -2.13 -10.78 1.89
CA ALA A 15 -2.98 -11.11 3.02
C ALA A 15 -2.86 -10.04 4.11
N GLY A 16 -3.97 -9.74 4.81
CA GLY A 16 -3.95 -8.79 5.93
C GLY A 16 -3.07 -9.27 7.07
N THR A 17 -3.26 -10.54 7.49
CA THR A 17 -2.51 -11.16 8.59
C THR A 17 -1.57 -12.28 8.13
N THR A 18 -0.55 -12.56 8.95
CA THR A 18 0.40 -13.67 8.69
C THR A 18 -0.31 -15.03 8.71
N ALA A 19 -1.36 -15.17 9.54
CA ALA A 19 -2.18 -16.36 9.61
C ALA A 19 -2.95 -16.60 8.30
N GLN A 20 -3.56 -15.54 7.74
CA GLN A 20 -4.24 -15.60 6.44
C GLN A 20 -3.27 -15.94 5.30
N ALA A 21 -2.08 -15.35 5.27
CA ALA A 21 -1.05 -15.66 4.27
C ALA A 21 -0.70 -17.15 4.28
N ARG A 22 -0.42 -17.70 5.47
CA ARG A 22 -0.09 -19.12 5.66
C ARG A 22 -1.25 -20.04 5.24
N ALA A 23 -2.49 -19.69 5.59
CA ALA A 23 -3.67 -20.46 5.20
C ALA A 23 -3.90 -20.48 3.68
N ALA A 24 -3.57 -19.37 3.01
CA ALA A 24 -3.64 -19.26 1.55
C ALA A 24 -2.44 -19.88 0.82
N GLY A 25 -1.39 -20.30 1.54
CA GLY A 25 -0.13 -20.76 0.94
C GLY A 25 0.66 -19.65 0.26
N ASP A 26 0.40 -18.39 0.60
CA ASP A 26 1.16 -17.24 0.09
C ASP A 26 2.51 -17.16 0.83
N SER A 27 3.62 -17.22 0.09
CA SER A 27 4.96 -17.15 0.65
C SER A 27 5.41 -15.72 0.98
N ARG A 28 4.68 -14.71 0.51
CA ARG A 28 4.98 -13.30 0.77
C ARG A 28 4.59 -12.92 2.21
N SER A 29 5.27 -11.94 2.79
CA SER A 29 4.85 -11.32 4.06
C SER A 29 3.47 -10.68 3.92
N SER A 30 2.63 -10.80 4.94
CA SER A 30 1.35 -10.09 5.03
C SER A 30 1.53 -8.59 5.24
N ILE A 31 0.44 -7.83 5.13
CA ILE A 31 0.41 -6.40 5.50
C ILE A 31 0.87 -6.20 6.94
N GLU A 32 0.31 -6.96 7.89
CA GLU A 32 0.75 -7.02 9.29
C GLU A 32 2.26 -7.27 9.43
N GLY A 33 2.81 -8.21 8.64
CA GLY A 33 4.24 -8.54 8.70
C GLY A 33 5.17 -7.47 8.10
N LEU A 34 4.67 -6.63 7.20
CA LEU A 34 5.45 -5.57 6.54
C LEU A 34 5.45 -4.27 7.34
N TYR A 35 4.33 -3.94 7.96
CA TYR A 35 4.07 -2.63 8.53
C TYR A 35 3.69 -2.64 10.02
N GLY A 36 3.57 -3.79 10.69
CA GLY A 36 3.24 -3.83 12.12
C GLY A 36 1.80 -3.39 12.43
N ASP A 37 1.51 -2.11 12.24
CA ASP A 37 0.21 -1.45 12.34
C ASP A 37 0.04 -0.37 11.24
N PHE A 38 -1.10 0.34 11.27
CA PHE A 38 -1.40 1.38 10.30
C PHE A 38 -0.54 2.63 10.46
N ASP A 39 -0.10 2.96 11.68
CA ASP A 39 0.71 4.15 11.95
C ASP A 39 2.15 3.97 11.41
N ASP A 40 2.76 2.79 11.57
CA ASP A 40 4.06 2.48 10.97
C ASP A 40 3.98 2.41 9.44
N TYR A 41 2.85 1.94 8.88
CA TYR A 41 2.58 2.08 7.45
C TYR A 41 2.59 3.55 7.00
N LEU A 42 1.82 4.42 7.66
CA LEU A 42 1.76 5.84 7.30
C LEU A 42 3.13 6.51 7.41
N ALA A 43 3.89 6.22 8.46
CA ALA A 43 5.24 6.77 8.65
C ALA A 43 6.20 6.33 7.53
N LYS A 44 6.19 5.04 7.16
CA LYS A 44 7.00 4.52 6.05
C LYS A 44 6.56 5.08 4.71
N TYR A 45 5.26 5.22 4.48
CA TYR A 45 4.70 5.78 3.26
C TYR A 45 5.10 7.25 3.08
N GLU A 46 5.00 8.05 4.15
CA GLU A 46 5.42 9.45 4.14
C GLU A 46 6.92 9.57 3.86
N ALA A 47 7.76 8.78 4.56
CA ALA A 47 9.20 8.80 4.34
C ALA A 47 9.60 8.43 2.90
N ALA A 48 8.93 7.44 2.31
CA ALA A 48 9.14 7.07 0.91
C ALA A 48 8.68 8.17 -0.05
N THR A 49 7.57 8.83 0.25
CA THR A 49 7.05 9.96 -0.54
C THR A 49 8.04 11.13 -0.51
N ASP A 50 8.58 11.46 0.66
CA ASP A 50 9.59 12.51 0.83
C ASP A 50 10.91 12.19 0.11
N ALA A 51 11.34 10.93 0.13
CA ALA A 51 12.51 10.48 -0.62
C ALA A 51 12.32 10.68 -2.13
N LEU A 52 11.17 10.28 -2.68
CA LEU A 52 10.86 10.48 -4.10
C LEU A 52 10.81 11.96 -4.49
N ILE A 53 10.37 12.83 -3.58
CA ILE A 53 10.41 14.28 -3.80
C ILE A 53 11.85 14.80 -3.82
N ALA A 54 12.67 14.39 -2.85
CA ALA A 54 14.07 14.79 -2.76
C ALA A 54 14.89 14.31 -3.98
N GLU A 55 14.59 13.13 -4.50
CA GLU A 55 15.22 12.55 -5.69
C GLU A 55 14.69 13.12 -7.02
N GLY A 56 13.61 13.92 -6.97
CA GLY A 56 13.00 14.52 -8.16
C GLY A 56 12.10 13.58 -8.97
N PHE A 57 11.73 12.42 -8.41
CA PHE A 57 10.77 11.49 -9.01
C PHE A 57 9.31 11.87 -8.71
N LEU A 58 9.06 12.65 -7.67
CA LEU A 58 7.73 13.16 -7.31
C LEU A 58 7.75 14.68 -7.12
N LEU A 59 6.73 15.37 -7.63
CA LEU A 59 6.60 16.81 -7.44
C LEU A 59 6.09 17.11 -6.02
N PRO A 60 6.69 18.09 -5.29
CA PRO A 60 6.31 18.40 -3.91
C PRO A 60 4.82 18.66 -3.70
N GLY A 61 4.15 19.31 -4.67
CA GLY A 61 2.73 19.63 -4.61
C GLY A 61 1.78 18.42 -4.59
N PHE A 62 2.29 17.22 -4.89
CA PHE A 62 1.49 15.99 -4.90
C PHE A 62 1.52 15.24 -3.56
N LYS A 63 2.40 15.61 -2.62
CA LYS A 63 2.53 14.90 -1.34
C LYS A 63 1.18 14.68 -0.66
N ALA A 64 0.36 15.73 -0.55
CA ALA A 64 -0.94 15.66 0.11
C ALA A 64 -1.89 14.62 -0.53
N ALA A 65 -1.92 14.55 -1.87
CA ALA A 65 -2.76 13.59 -2.58
C ALA A 65 -2.30 12.14 -2.35
N TYR A 66 -0.99 11.90 -2.30
CA TYR A 66 -0.45 10.57 -1.99
C TYR A 66 -0.69 10.18 -0.53
N MET A 67 -0.62 11.14 0.39
CA MET A 67 -0.98 10.88 1.79
C MET A 67 -2.47 10.60 1.97
N GLU A 68 -3.37 11.21 1.19
CA GLU A 68 -4.79 10.87 1.19
C GLU A 68 -5.03 9.43 0.72
N ILE A 69 -4.36 8.99 -0.35
CA ILE A 69 -4.40 7.58 -0.79
C ILE A 69 -3.88 6.64 0.31
N ALA A 70 -2.82 7.02 1.03
CA ALA A 70 -2.31 6.23 2.14
C ALA A 70 -3.35 6.12 3.27
N GLN A 71 -4.10 7.19 3.56
CA GLN A 71 -5.17 7.17 4.55
C GLN A 71 -6.30 6.18 4.17
N GLU A 72 -6.70 6.14 2.90
CA GLU A 72 -7.74 5.21 2.42
C GLU A 72 -7.37 3.72 2.61
N ASN A 73 -6.07 3.42 2.71
CA ASN A 73 -5.56 2.07 2.91
C ASN A 73 -5.71 1.56 4.35
N GLU A 74 -6.23 2.35 5.29
CA GLU A 74 -6.55 1.90 6.66
C GLU A 74 -7.39 0.61 6.64
N SER A 75 -8.31 0.51 5.68
CA SER A 75 -9.17 -0.66 5.48
C SER A 75 -8.44 -1.97 5.13
N LEU A 76 -7.14 -1.92 4.81
CA LEU A 76 -6.31 -3.09 4.54
C LEU A 76 -5.68 -3.69 5.80
N PHE A 77 -5.74 -2.96 6.92
CA PHE A 77 -5.19 -3.37 8.20
C PHE A 77 -6.28 -4.10 9.03
N PRO A 78 -5.92 -5.19 9.71
CA PRO A 78 -6.84 -5.98 10.54
C PRO A 78 -7.24 -5.30 11.85
#